data_AF-A0A6N7MF95-F1
#
_entry.id   AF-A0A6N7MF95-F1
#
_cell.length_a   1.000
_cell.length_b   1.000
_cell.length_c   1.000
_cell.angle_alpha   90.00
_cell.angle_beta   90.00
_cell.angle_gamma   90.00
#
_symmetry.space_group_name_H-M   'P 1'
#
loop_
_entity.id
_entity.type
_entity.pdbx_description
1 polymer ?
#
loop_
_entity_poly.entity_id
_entity_poly.type
_entity_poly.pdbx_seq_one_letter_code
_entity_poly.pdbx_strand_id
1 'polypeptide(L)'
;MKKELKGIPKVRLHTSTDPYMSGGLTAFSIEGIKPETIVNYLREKYNIVIRTIGRDRDNTRGVRVSSHIYISRKHIDMVLEGVNYLVKHNT
;
A
#
# COMPACT_ATOMS: atom_id res chain seq x y z
N MET A 1 -5.69 -1.95 8.21
CA MET A 1 -5.04 -1.68 6.91
C MET A 1 -5.99 -1.77 5.72
N LYS A 2 -6.46 -2.97 5.28
CA LYS A 2 -7.31 -3.11 4.06
C LYS A 2 -8.54 -2.19 4.03
N LYS A 3 -9.33 -2.16 5.11
CA LYS A 3 -10.52 -1.29 5.22
C LYS A 3 -10.16 0.20 5.11
N GLU A 4 -9.11 0.61 5.82
CA GLU A 4 -8.60 1.99 5.79
C GLU A 4 -8.14 2.40 4.39
N LEU A 5 -7.31 1.58 3.74
CA LEU A 5 -6.82 1.86 2.37
C LEU A 5 -7.97 2.00 1.37
N LYS A 6 -9.03 1.18 1.50
CA LYS A 6 -10.21 1.26 0.64
C LYS A 6 -10.96 2.60 0.77
N GLY A 7 -10.83 3.27 1.92
CA GLY A 7 -11.45 4.57 2.18
C GLY A 7 -10.66 5.78 1.69
N ILE A 8 -9.40 5.60 1.27
CA ILE A 8 -8.56 6.71 0.79
C ILE A 8 -8.85 6.96 -0.69
N PRO A 9 -9.18 8.20 -1.11
CA PRO A 9 -9.38 8.54 -2.51
C PRO A 9 -8.17 8.17 -3.37
N LYS A 10 -8.39 7.78 -4.64
CA LYS A 10 -7.36 7.35 -5.60
C LYS A 10 -6.61 6.06 -5.24
N VAL A 11 -6.84 5.47 -4.06
CA VAL A 11 -6.30 4.15 -3.71
C VAL A 11 -7.17 3.06 -4.33
N ARG A 12 -6.54 2.18 -5.11
CA ARG A 12 -7.18 0.96 -5.63
C ARG A 12 -6.64 -0.24 -4.87
N LEU A 13 -7.48 -0.85 -4.05
CA LEU A 13 -7.15 -2.10 -3.36
C LEU A 13 -7.25 -3.29 -4.33
N HIS A 14 -6.24 -4.15 -4.36
CA HIS A 14 -6.22 -5.37 -5.19
C HIS A 14 -6.55 -6.63 -4.39
N THR A 15 -6.21 -6.64 -3.09
CA THR A 15 -6.52 -7.77 -2.20
C THR A 15 -7.97 -7.71 -1.73
N SER A 16 -8.67 -8.85 -1.72
CA SER A 16 -10.02 -8.95 -1.18
C SER A 16 -10.11 -8.48 0.28
N THR A 17 -11.20 -7.79 0.61
CA THR A 17 -11.52 -7.41 2.00
C THR A 17 -12.19 -8.54 2.77
N ASP A 18 -12.65 -9.59 2.09
CA ASP A 18 -13.20 -10.79 2.72
C ASP A 18 -12.09 -11.53 3.50
N PRO A 19 -12.24 -11.75 4.81
CA PRO A 19 -11.25 -12.44 5.62
C PRO A 19 -11.00 -13.89 5.17
N TYR A 20 -11.96 -14.56 4.50
CA TYR A 20 -11.79 -15.92 3.98
C TYR A 20 -11.01 -15.97 2.66
N MET A 21 -10.93 -14.86 1.93
CA MET A 21 -10.26 -14.76 0.63
C MET A 21 -8.95 -13.94 0.69
N SER A 22 -8.40 -13.74 1.89
CA SER A 22 -7.20 -12.93 2.08
C SER A 22 -6.44 -13.29 3.37
N GLY A 23 -5.18 -12.87 3.46
CA GLY A 23 -4.32 -13.15 4.62
C GLY A 23 -3.45 -11.96 5.02
N GLY A 24 -2.26 -12.23 5.54
CA GLY A 24 -1.28 -11.23 6.00
C GLY A 24 -0.57 -10.42 4.90
N LEU A 25 -1.17 -10.32 3.71
CA LEU A 25 -0.65 -9.54 2.59
C LEU A 25 -1.72 -8.57 2.11
N THR A 26 -1.31 -7.39 1.67
CA THR A 26 -2.22 -6.40 1.09
C THR A 26 -1.54 -5.73 -0.09
N ALA A 27 -2.17 -5.87 -1.25
CA ALA A 27 -1.74 -5.27 -2.50
C ALA A 27 -2.65 -4.09 -2.87
N PHE A 28 -2.06 -2.98 -3.31
CA PHE A 28 -2.79 -1.80 -3.75
C PHE A 28 -1.94 -0.94 -4.70
N SER A 29 -2.60 -0.03 -5.41
CA SER A 29 -1.99 1.03 -6.21
C SER A 29 -2.61 2.39 -5.83
N ILE A 30 -1.93 3.49 -6.18
CA ILE A 30 -2.48 4.84 -6.07
C ILE A 30 -2.51 5.43 -7.48
N GLU A 31 -3.67 5.92 -7.91
CA GLU A 31 -3.83 6.55 -9.22
C GLU A 31 -2.85 7.73 -9.40
N GLY A 32 -2.17 7.77 -10.54
CA GLY A 32 -1.19 8.82 -10.86
C GLY A 32 0.18 8.67 -10.16
N ILE A 33 0.36 7.70 -9.26
CA ILE A 33 1.61 7.52 -8.51
C ILE A 33 2.27 6.20 -8.88
N LYS A 34 3.53 6.27 -9.32
CA LYS A 34 4.35 5.08 -9.60
C LYS A 34 4.61 4.29 -8.31
N PRO A 35 4.50 2.96 -8.30
CA PRO A 35 4.75 2.16 -7.10
C PRO A 35 6.12 2.38 -6.46
N GLU A 36 7.14 2.65 -7.27
CA GLU A 36 8.49 2.96 -6.81
C GLU A 36 8.51 4.20 -5.89
N THR A 37 7.70 5.22 -6.19
CA THR A 37 7.54 6.41 -5.34
C THR A 37 6.98 6.03 -3.97
N ILE A 38 6.01 5.11 -3.91
CA ILE A 38 5.42 4.63 -2.65
C ILE A 38 6.47 3.87 -1.83
N VAL A 39 7.21 2.97 -2.49
CA VAL A 39 8.29 2.19 -1.84
C VAL A 39 9.36 3.12 -1.27
N ASN A 40 9.84 4.08 -2.07
CA ASN A 40 10.89 4.99 -1.67
C ASN A 40 10.45 5.90 -0.52
N TYR A 41 9.24 6.48 -0.61
CA TYR A 41 8.71 7.34 0.45
C TYR A 41 8.64 6.62 1.80
N LEU A 42 8.04 5.42 1.83
CA LEU A 42 7.91 4.64 3.07
C LEU A 42 9.28 4.20 3.63
N ARG A 43 10.24 3.92 2.74
CA ARG A 43 11.60 3.59 3.15
C ARG A 43 12.33 4.79 3.74
N GLU A 44 12.32 5.92 3.05
CA GLU A 44 13.06 7.12 3.45
C GLU A 44 12.47 7.76 4.71
N LYS A 45 11.13 7.81 4.81
CA LYS A 45 10.43 8.46 5.91
C LYS A 45 10.37 7.61 7.18
N TYR A 46 10.13 6.30 7.06
CA TYR A 46 9.82 5.43 8.20
C TYR A 46 10.72 4.19 8.30
N ASN A 47 11.71 4.03 7.40
CA ASN A 47 12.50 2.80 7.25
C ASN A 47 11.65 1.54 7.04
N ILE A 48 10.47 1.67 6.41
CA ILE A 48 9.58 0.57 6.10
C ILE A 48 9.89 0.04 4.70
N VAL A 49 10.18 -1.27 4.60
CA VAL A 49 10.47 -1.92 3.33
C VAL A 49 9.22 -2.66 2.82
N ILE A 50 8.74 -2.25 1.66
CA ILE A 50 7.70 -2.96 0.90
C ILE A 50 8.20 -3.23 -0.53
N ARG A 51 7.43 -3.97 -1.34
CA ARG A 51 7.83 -4.33 -2.70
C ARG A 51 6.81 -3.86 -3.72
N THR A 52 7.29 -3.45 -4.88
CA THR A 52 6.46 -3.33 -6.07
C THR A 52 6.02 -4.72 -6.55
N ILE A 53 4.88 -4.79 -7.22
CA ILE A 53 4.31 -6.01 -7.81
C ILE A 53 3.63 -5.68 -9.15
N GLY A 54 3.27 -6.73 -9.88
CA GLY A 54 2.51 -6.62 -11.12
C GLY A 54 3.39 -6.32 -12.34
N ARG A 55 2.73 -6.07 -13.48
CA ARG A 55 3.38 -5.77 -14.77
C ARG A 55 2.67 -4.61 -15.45
N ASP A 56 3.43 -3.73 -16.11
CA ASP A 56 2.88 -2.57 -16.84
C ASP A 56 1.88 -2.99 -17.91
N ARG A 57 2.28 -3.97 -18.73
CA ARG A 57 1.48 -4.48 -19.86
C ARG A 57 0.10 -5.00 -19.45
N ASP A 58 -0.06 -5.43 -18.19
CA ASP A 58 -1.29 -6.02 -17.68
C ASP A 58 -2.10 -5.00 -16.85
N ASN A 59 -1.62 -3.75 -16.73
CA ASN A 59 -2.21 -2.69 -15.89
C ASN A 59 -2.45 -3.14 -14.42
N THR A 60 -1.55 -3.98 -13.90
CA THR A 60 -1.60 -4.56 -12.54
C THR A 60 -0.55 -4.00 -11.61
N ARG A 61 0.18 -2.96 -12.03
CA ARG A 61 1.32 -2.44 -11.28
C ARG A 61 0.86 -1.76 -9.99
N GLY A 62 1.51 -2.14 -8.89
CA GLY A 62 1.18 -1.67 -7.54
C GLY A 62 2.27 -2.02 -6.54
N VAL A 63 1.93 -1.96 -5.25
CA VAL A 63 2.79 -2.41 -4.15
C VAL A 63 2.12 -3.50 -3.34
N ARG A 64 2.92 -4.30 -2.64
CA ARG A 64 2.48 -5.30 -1.67
C ARG A 64 3.13 -5.06 -0.31
N VAL A 65 2.30 -5.02 0.73
CA VAL A 65 2.68 -4.92 2.14
C VAL A 65 2.44 -6.26 2.82
N SER A 66 3.44 -6.77 3.55
CA SER A 66 3.37 -8.03 4.30
C SER A 66 3.21 -7.78 5.79
N SER A 67 1.96 -7.80 6.28
CA SER A 67 1.60 -7.62 7.69
C SER A 67 1.60 -8.96 8.43
N HIS A 68 2.77 -9.60 8.48
CA HIS A 68 3.01 -10.84 9.23
C HIS A 68 3.06 -10.59 10.75
N ILE A 69 3.13 -11.67 11.55
CA ILE A 69 2.94 -11.64 13.01
C ILE A 69 3.92 -10.74 13.79
N TYR A 70 5.06 -10.37 13.21
CA TYR A 70 6.04 -9.46 13.83
C TYR A 70 5.73 -7.98 13.60
N ILE A 71 4.70 -7.65 12.81
CA ILE A 71 4.33 -6.28 12.50
C ILE A 71 3.37 -5.73 13.56
N SER A 72 3.79 -4.66 14.23
CA SER A 72 2.93 -3.91 15.16
C SER A 72 1.92 -3.02 14.43
N ARG A 73 0.86 -2.64 15.16
CA ARG A 73 -0.15 -1.68 14.67
C ARG A 73 0.47 -0.34 14.27
N LYS A 74 1.50 0.11 14.98
CA LYS A 74 2.24 1.35 14.68
C LYS A 74 2.83 1.35 13.26
N HIS A 75 3.38 0.23 12.79
CA HIS A 75 3.87 0.15 11.40
C HIS A 75 2.74 0.25 10.38
N ILE A 76 1.56 -0.29 10.70
CA ILE A 76 0.37 -0.16 9.84
C ILE A 76 -0.06 1.30 9.76
N ASP A 77 -0.07 2.00 10.90
CA ASP A 77 -0.46 3.41 10.96
C ASP A 77 0.52 4.29 10.14
N MET A 78 1.83 4.03 10.22
CA MET A 78 2.85 4.71 9.39
C MET A 78 2.65 4.50 7.89
N VAL A 79 2.28 3.28 7.47
CA VAL A 79 1.96 3.01 6.06
C VAL A 79 0.73 3.81 5.62
N LEU A 80 -0.33 3.84 6.45
CA LEU A 80 -1.55 4.60 6.14
C LEU A 80 -1.29 6.10 6.10
N GLU A 81 -0.47 6.62 7.01
CA GLU A 81 -0.03 8.02 7.01
C GLU A 81 0.71 8.37 5.72
N GLY A 82 1.69 7.56 5.32
CA GLY A 82 2.45 7.80 4.10
C GLY A 82 1.59 7.73 2.83
N VAL A 83 0.65 6.78 2.76
CA VAL A 83 -0.31 6.72 1.64
C VAL A 83 -1.17 7.98 1.59
N ASN A 84 -1.73 8.44 2.72
CA ASN A 84 -2.51 9.67 2.77
C ASN A 84 -1.69 10.90 2.39
N TYR A 85 -0.44 10.99 2.84
CA TYR A 85 0.47 12.08 2.48
C TYR A 85 0.68 12.13 0.97
N LEU A 86 0.99 10.99 0.34
CA LEU A 86 1.21 10.89 -1.10
C LEU A 86 -0.04 11.25 -1.91
N VAL A 87 -1.23 10.81 -1.47
CA VAL A 87 -2.49 11.20 -2.14
C VAL A 87 -2.72 12.71 -2.09
N LYS A 88 -2.41 13.36 -0.97
CA LYS A 88 -2.63 14.80 -0.78
C LYS A 88 -1.63 15.70 -1.52
N HIS A 89 -0.37 15.28 -1.65
CA HIS A 89 0.72 16.14 -2.13
C HIS A 89 1.23 15.81 -3.53
N ASN A 90 0.64 14.80 -4.18
CA ASN A 90 0.98 14.40 -5.55
C ASN A 90 -0.20 14.63 -6.50
N THR A 91 -1.07 15.59 -6.16
CA THR A 91 -2.20 16.06 -6.97
C THR A 91 -1.94 17.48 -7.43
#